data_AF-A0A087D0A7-F1
#
_entry.id   AF-A0A087D0A7-F1
#
_cell.length_a   1.000
_cell.length_b   1.000
_cell.length_c   1.000
_cell.angle_alpha   90.00
_cell.angle_beta   90.00
_cell.angle_gamma   90.00
#
_symmetry.space_group_name_H-M   'P 1'
#
loop_
_entity.id
_entity.type
_entity.pdbx_description
1 polymer ?
#
loop_
_entity_poly.entity_id
_entity_poly.type
_entity_poly.pdbx_seq_one_letter_code
_entity_poly.pdbx_strand_id
1 'polypeptide(L)'
;MKRLTYVWSTIGLLILFAVFLMFQMPGMPAWGTVKLTDILMIVGGLLFIVPIYMDSLRRKDDDGAPNRWVWATLPPIGMAVVCVGILIPNAVEFFSLFPLADVFYLVGCLLMLPIVVYPPFDLNREELEEEIEDMEERMER
;
A
#
# COMPACT_ATOMS: atom_id res chain seq x y z
N MET A 1 10.46 -4.77 16.71
CA MET A 1 9.97 -3.78 15.72
C MET A 1 8.74 -4.26 14.94
N LYS A 2 8.63 -5.55 14.57
CA LYS A 2 7.47 -6.14 13.87
C LYS A 2 6.09 -5.71 14.45
N ARG A 3 5.91 -5.75 15.78
CA ARG A 3 4.66 -5.32 16.45
C ARG A 3 4.24 -3.88 16.16
N LEU A 4 5.17 -2.92 16.13
CA LEU A 4 4.85 -1.51 15.85
C LEU A 4 4.42 -1.32 14.39
N THR A 5 5.09 -1.99 13.45
CA THR A 5 4.73 -2.02 12.03
C THR A 5 3.28 -2.47 11.82
N TYR A 6 2.87 -3.57 12.47
CA TYR A 6 1.50 -4.09 12.40
C TYR A 6 0.46 -3.18 13.06
N VAL A 7 0.82 -2.50 14.15
CA VAL A 7 -0.07 -1.52 14.79
C VAL A 7 -0.37 -0.36 13.86
N TRP A 8 0.65 0.24 13.24
CA TRP A 8 0.46 1.35 12.30
C TRP A 8 -0.32 0.94 11.07
N SER A 9 -0.04 -0.25 10.52
CA SER A 9 -0.79 -0.78 9.38
C SER A 9 -2.26 -1.03 9.73
N THR A 10 -2.55 -1.60 10.90
CA THR A 10 -3.91 -1.79 11.42
C THR A 10 -4.64 -0.45 11.61
N ILE A 11 -3.97 0.58 12.14
CA ILE A 11 -4.54 1.93 12.26
C ILE A 11 -4.87 2.49 10.88
N GLY A 12 -3.96 2.36 9.90
CA GLY A 12 -4.21 2.77 8.52
C GLY A 12 -5.43 2.07 7.93
N LEU A 13 -5.56 0.75 8.14
CA LEU A 13 -6.72 -0.03 7.70
C LEU A 13 -8.03 0.45 8.33
N LEU A 14 -8.04 0.76 9.63
CA LEU A 14 -9.22 1.31 10.31
C LEU A 14 -9.63 2.68 9.76
N ILE A 15 -8.66 3.54 9.43
CA ILE A 15 -8.92 4.84 8.78
C ILE A 15 -9.53 4.61 7.39
N LEU A 16 -8.98 3.70 6.59
CA LEU A 16 -9.52 3.36 5.27
C LEU A 16 -10.95 2.80 5.35
N PHE A 17 -11.22 1.96 6.35
CA PHE A 17 -12.57 1.46 6.60
C PHE A 17 -13.53 2.59 6.99
N ALA A 18 -13.11 3.51 7.85
CA ALA A 18 -13.91 4.69 8.19
C ALA A 18 -14.20 5.55 6.94
N VAL A 19 -13.20 5.81 6.09
CA VAL A 19 -13.35 6.51 4.81
C VAL A 19 -14.39 5.84 3.92
N PHE A 20 -14.36 4.50 3.82
CA PHE A 20 -15.34 3.73 3.06
C PHE A 20 -16.77 3.94 3.56
N LEU A 21 -16.99 3.95 4.87
CA LEU A 21 -18.29 4.27 5.46
C LEU A 21 -18.72 5.71 5.17
N MET A 22 -17.76 6.64 5.21
CA MET A 22 -18.01 8.06 4.97
C MET A 22 -18.37 8.37 3.51
N PHE A 23 -17.90 7.59 2.54
CA PHE A 23 -18.27 7.77 1.12
C PHE A 23 -19.77 7.67 0.85
N GLN A 24 -20.51 6.97 1.71
CA GLN A 24 -21.97 6.83 1.58
C GLN A 24 -22.74 7.98 2.26
N MET A 25 -22.06 8.86 2.99
CA MET A 25 -22.71 9.93 3.75
C MET A 25 -22.90 11.21 2.92
N PRO A 26 -24.12 11.79 2.87
CA PRO A 26 -24.34 13.09 2.25
C PRO A 26 -23.73 14.22 3.10
N GLY A 27 -23.18 15.25 2.45
CA GLY A 27 -22.70 16.46 3.13
C GLY A 27 -21.25 16.41 3.63
N MET A 28 -20.41 15.62 2.97
CA MET A 28 -18.99 15.53 3.32
C MET A 28 -18.25 16.88 3.21
N PRO A 29 -17.46 17.28 4.22
CA PRO A 29 -16.66 18.49 4.15
C PRO A 29 -15.70 18.46 2.96
N ALA A 30 -15.75 19.50 2.14
CA ALA A 30 -14.88 19.70 0.99
C ALA A 30 -14.33 21.12 0.98
N TRP A 31 -13.04 21.24 0.66
CA TRP A 31 -12.35 22.52 0.43
C TRP A 31 -12.00 22.61 -1.06
N GLY A 32 -12.91 23.18 -1.85
CA GLY A 32 -12.79 23.18 -3.31
C GLY A 32 -12.99 21.77 -3.87
N THR A 33 -11.99 21.24 -4.57
CA THR A 33 -12.02 19.89 -5.16
C THR A 33 -11.56 18.80 -4.19
N VAL A 34 -10.93 19.16 -3.06
CA VAL A 34 -10.38 18.20 -2.10
C VAL A 34 -11.39 17.94 -0.99
N LYS A 35 -11.80 16.69 -0.85
CA LYS A 35 -12.71 16.23 0.21
C LYS A 35 -11.93 15.74 1.42
N LEU A 36 -12.57 15.78 2.58
CA LEU A 36 -12.01 15.18 3.80
C LEU A 36 -11.66 13.69 3.60
N THR A 37 -12.47 12.95 2.83
CA THR A 37 -12.15 11.56 2.46
C THR A 37 -10.85 11.42 1.70
N ASP A 38 -10.51 12.38 0.85
CA ASP A 38 -9.31 12.30 0.02
C ASP A 38 -8.07 12.38 0.91
N ILE A 39 -8.09 13.31 1.88
CA ILE A 39 -7.03 13.46 2.88
C ILE A 39 -6.93 12.20 3.75
N LEU A 40 -8.06 11.72 4.27
CA LEU A 40 -8.10 10.53 5.12
C LEU A 40 -7.68 9.28 4.35
N MET A 41 -7.98 9.19 3.05
CA MET A 41 -7.60 8.08 2.19
C MET A 41 -6.08 8.08 1.94
N ILE A 42 -5.47 9.24 1.71
CA ILE A 42 -4.01 9.38 1.61
C ILE A 42 -3.36 8.97 2.94
N VAL A 43 -3.82 9.52 4.06
CA VAL A 43 -3.23 9.25 5.38
C VAL A 43 -3.39 7.78 5.76
N GLY A 44 -4.59 7.22 5.64
CA GLY A 44 -4.88 5.82 5.93
C GLY A 44 -4.11 4.87 5.01
N GLY A 45 -4.07 5.19 3.71
CA GLY A 45 -3.33 4.43 2.70
C GLY A 45 -1.83 4.38 2.99
N LEU A 46 -1.21 5.52 3.27
CA LEU A 46 0.22 5.60 3.59
C LEU A 46 0.54 4.89 4.92
N LEU A 47 -0.28 5.08 5.96
CA LEU A 47 -0.13 4.36 7.23
C LEU A 47 -0.27 2.84 7.06
N PHE A 48 -1.10 2.39 6.12
CA PHE A 48 -1.26 0.98 5.80
C PHE A 48 -0.06 0.42 5.04
N ILE A 49 0.35 1.05 3.94
CA ILE A 49 1.30 0.47 2.97
C ILE A 49 2.77 0.74 3.32
N VAL A 50 3.12 1.88 3.91
CA VAL A 50 4.52 2.24 4.22
C VAL A 50 5.18 1.23 5.18
N PRO A 51 4.53 0.79 6.27
CA PRO A 51 5.11 -0.21 7.15
C PRO A 51 5.36 -1.55 6.43
N ILE A 52 4.44 -1.97 5.56
CA ILE A 52 4.55 -3.20 4.74
C ILE A 52 5.71 -3.07 3.75
N TYR A 53 5.83 -1.92 3.09
CA TYR A 53 6.93 -1.63 2.18
C TYR A 53 8.29 -1.65 2.90
N MET A 54 8.40 -1.03 4.07
CA MET A 54 9.64 -1.05 4.86
C MET A 54 10.06 -2.46 5.26
N ASP A 55 9.09 -3.29 5.62
CA ASP A 55 9.33 -4.69 5.96
C ASP A 55 9.76 -5.52 4.73
N SER A 56 9.06 -5.33 3.61
CA SER A 56 9.40 -5.92 2.31
C SER A 56 10.80 -5.52 1.82
N LEU A 57 11.21 -4.26 2.02
CA LEU A 57 12.54 -3.80 1.64
C LEU A 57 13.64 -4.41 2.53
N ARG A 58 13.37 -4.58 3.82
CA ARG A 58 14.31 -5.23 4.75
C ARG A 58 14.56 -6.68 4.36
N ARG A 59 13.50 -7.45 4.09
CA ARG A 59 13.63 -8.85 3.61
C ARG A 59 14.49 -8.94 2.35
N LYS A 60 14.23 -8.08 1.37
CA LYS A 60 15.03 -7.99 0.13
C LYS A 60 16.50 -7.63 0.38
N ASP A 61 16.76 -6.73 1.33
CA ASP A 61 18.11 -6.35 1.69
C ASP A 61 18.85 -7.52 2.37
N ASP A 62 18.17 -8.26 3.24
CA ASP A 62 18.69 -9.46 3.91
C ASP A 62 18.95 -10.60 2.90
N ASP A 63 18.09 -10.75 1.89
CA ASP A 63 18.23 -11.73 0.80
C ASP A 63 19.28 -11.36 -0.26
N GLY A 64 19.86 -10.15 -0.18
CA GLY A 64 20.82 -9.66 -1.16
C GLY A 64 20.22 -9.44 -2.55
N ALA A 65 18.97 -8.96 -2.63
CA ALA A 65 18.24 -8.78 -3.88
C ALA A 65 19.03 -7.94 -4.90
N PRO A 66 19.12 -8.39 -6.17
CA PRO A 66 19.79 -7.61 -7.21
C PRO A 66 19.02 -6.32 -7.49
N ASN A 67 19.73 -5.26 -7.88
CA ASN A 67 19.15 -3.96 -8.22
C ASN A 67 18.32 -3.32 -7.08
N ARG A 68 18.86 -3.29 -5.85
CA ARG A 68 18.27 -2.66 -4.65
C ARG A 68 17.53 -1.35 -4.91
N TRP A 69 18.10 -0.49 -5.74
CA TRP A 69 17.52 0.81 -6.07
C TRP A 69 16.11 0.68 -6.67
N VAL A 70 15.85 -0.30 -7.54
CA VAL A 70 14.53 -0.52 -8.14
C VAL A 70 13.50 -0.80 -7.04
N TRP A 71 13.82 -1.72 -6.13
CA TRP A 71 12.93 -2.10 -5.04
C TRP A 71 12.68 -0.97 -4.04
N ALA A 72 13.67 -0.10 -3.85
CA ALA A 72 13.60 1.04 -2.95
C ALA A 72 12.90 2.27 -3.56
N THR A 73 12.92 2.44 -4.89
CA THR A 73 12.39 3.66 -5.52
C THR A 73 11.04 3.47 -6.20
N LEU A 74 10.79 2.30 -6.81
CA LEU A 74 9.54 2.08 -7.56
C LEU A 74 8.30 2.22 -6.66
N PRO A 75 8.24 1.56 -5.49
CA PRO A 75 7.05 1.61 -4.65
C PRO A 75 6.75 3.01 -4.10
N PRO A 76 7.71 3.79 -3.57
CA PRO A 76 7.45 5.17 -3.17
C PRO A 76 6.97 6.08 -4.31
N ILE A 77 7.49 5.90 -5.53
CA ILE A 77 6.98 6.61 -6.71
C ILE A 77 5.53 6.20 -6.96
N GLY A 78 5.22 4.91 -6.90
CA GLY A 78 3.85 4.40 -7.02
C GLY A 78 2.89 5.00 -5.99
N MET A 79 3.30 5.06 -4.72
CA MET A 79 2.53 5.70 -3.65
C MET A 79 2.29 7.19 -3.95
N ALA A 80 3.30 7.92 -4.40
CA ALA A 80 3.16 9.33 -4.78
C ALA A 80 2.20 9.51 -5.97
N VAL A 81 2.27 8.65 -6.98
CA VAL A 81 1.35 8.66 -8.12
C VAL A 81 -0.09 8.42 -7.67
N VAL A 82 -0.34 7.46 -6.76
CA VAL A 82 -1.68 7.24 -6.18
C VAL A 82 -2.15 8.47 -5.42
N CYS A 83 -1.31 9.07 -4.57
CA CYS A 83 -1.66 10.28 -3.83
C CYS A 83 -2.04 11.44 -4.77
N VAL A 84 -1.33 11.60 -5.89
CA VAL A 84 -1.69 12.60 -6.91
C VAL A 84 -3.02 12.23 -7.57
N GLY A 85 -3.23 10.95 -7.91
CA GLY A 85 -4.50 10.45 -8.47
C GLY A 85 -5.71 10.74 -7.58
N ILE A 86 -5.57 10.62 -6.26
CA ILE A 86 -6.62 10.94 -5.27
C ILE A 86 -7.03 12.41 -5.33
N LEU A 87 -6.09 13.31 -5.61
CA LEU A 87 -6.35 14.76 -5.65
C LEU A 87 -6.91 15.23 -6.99
N ILE A 88 -6.87 14.40 -8.04
CA ILE A 88 -7.41 14.74 -9.36
C ILE A 88 -8.94 14.58 -9.33
N PRO A 89 -9.71 15.61 -9.77
CA PRO A 89 -11.14 15.48 -9.89
C PRO A 89 -11.52 14.40 -10.91
N ASN A 90 -12.44 13.50 -10.56
CA ASN A 90 -12.91 12.41 -11.43
C ASN A 90 -13.54 12.89 -12.77
N ALA A 91 -13.90 14.17 -12.86
CA ALA A 91 -14.40 14.79 -14.10
C ALA A 91 -13.29 15.06 -15.13
N VAL A 92 -12.02 14.90 -14.77
CA VAL A 92 -10.89 15.03 -15.69
C VAL A 92 -10.70 13.70 -16.40
N GLU A 93 -10.98 13.68 -17.71
CA GLU A 93 -10.86 12.48 -18.53
C GLU A 93 -9.52 12.44 -19.28
N PHE A 94 -8.99 11.24 -19.47
CA PHE A 94 -7.86 10.93 -20.34
C PHE A 94 -8.38 10.41 -21.68
N PHE A 95 -8.13 11.15 -22.76
CA PHE A 95 -8.61 10.84 -24.12
C PHE A 95 -10.14 10.58 -24.23
N SER A 96 -10.94 11.11 -23.29
CA SER A 96 -12.39 10.87 -23.20
C SER A 96 -12.79 9.39 -23.11
N LEU A 97 -11.85 8.51 -22.73
CA LEU A 97 -12.07 7.07 -22.60
C LEU A 97 -12.08 6.62 -21.14
N PHE A 98 -11.24 7.23 -20.31
CA PHE A 98 -11.07 6.84 -18.90
C PHE A 98 -10.93 8.08 -18.01
N PRO A 99 -11.44 8.05 -16.77
CA PRO A 99 -11.08 9.05 -15.76
C PRO A 99 -9.55 9.05 -15.55
N LEU A 100 -8.93 10.23 -15.54
CA LEU A 100 -7.49 10.36 -15.37
C LEU A 100 -7.04 9.82 -13.99
N ALA A 101 -7.89 9.94 -12.98
CA ALA A 101 -7.66 9.37 -11.66
C ALA A 101 -7.43 7.85 -11.73
N ASP A 102 -8.23 7.12 -12.51
CA ASP A 102 -8.12 5.66 -12.67
C ASP A 102 -6.80 5.24 -13.32
N VAL A 103 -6.31 6.04 -14.27
CA VAL A 103 -5.00 5.81 -14.89
C VAL A 103 -3.88 5.97 -13.86
N PHE A 104 -3.95 7.00 -13.02
CA PHE A 104 -2.97 7.21 -11.94
C PHE A 104 -3.04 6.09 -10.91
N TYR A 105 -4.25 5.63 -10.54
CA TYR A 105 -4.40 4.49 -9.64
C TYR A 105 -3.78 3.22 -10.22
N LEU A 106 -4.07 2.90 -11.48
CA LEU A 106 -3.52 1.72 -12.15
C LEU A 106 -1.98 1.79 -12.19
N VAL A 107 -1.42 2.90 -12.67
CA VAL A 107 0.04 3.07 -12.76
C VAL A 107 0.68 3.02 -11.38
N GLY A 108 0.10 3.68 -10.40
CA GLY A 108 0.58 3.66 -9.02
C GLY A 108 0.59 2.25 -8.43
N CYS A 109 -0.48 1.48 -8.63
CA CYS A 109 -0.57 0.07 -8.22
C CYS A 109 0.50 -0.79 -8.89
N LEU A 110 0.72 -0.63 -10.21
CA LEU A 110 1.75 -1.36 -10.94
C LEU A 110 3.16 -1.08 -10.39
N LEU A 111 3.46 0.18 -10.06
CA LEU A 111 4.74 0.58 -9.48
C LEU A 111 4.92 0.08 -8.03
N MET A 112 3.83 -0.22 -7.32
CA MET A 112 3.83 -0.77 -5.98
C MET A 112 3.82 -2.31 -5.93
N LEU A 113 3.51 -3.00 -7.03
CA LEU A 113 3.60 -4.48 -7.11
C LEU A 113 4.92 -5.07 -6.57
N PRO A 114 6.09 -4.44 -6.76
CA PRO A 114 7.34 -4.95 -6.20
C PRO A 114 7.30 -5.15 -4.68
N ILE A 115 6.39 -4.53 -3.93
CA ILE A 115 6.22 -4.76 -2.49
C ILE A 115 5.87 -6.23 -2.21
N VAL A 116 5.03 -6.86 -3.04
CA VAL A 116 4.49 -8.20 -2.77
C VAL A 116 5.07 -9.30 -3.67
N VAL A 117 5.71 -8.93 -4.78
CA VAL A 117 6.10 -9.90 -5.83
C VAL A 117 7.50 -10.50 -5.63
N TYR A 118 8.29 -10.06 -4.65
CA TYR A 118 9.66 -10.56 -4.48
C TYR A 118 9.80 -11.63 -3.38
N PRO A 119 10.51 -12.74 -3.64
CA PRO A 119 11.04 -13.17 -4.93
C PRO A 119 9.91 -13.76 -5.80
N PRO A 120 9.84 -13.45 -7.11
CA PRO A 120 8.76 -13.92 -7.99
C PRO A 120 8.74 -15.45 -8.19
N PHE A 121 9.72 -16.18 -7.65
CA PHE A 121 9.89 -17.62 -7.78
C PHE A 121 10.03 -18.35 -6.43
N ASP A 122 9.90 -17.67 -5.29
CA ASP A 122 10.19 -18.24 -3.97
C ASP A 122 9.03 -18.09 -2.97
N LEU A 123 7.80 -17.88 -3.46
CA LEU A 123 6.57 -17.87 -2.65
C LEU A 123 6.44 -19.11 -1.72
N ASN A 124 7.06 -20.23 -2.09
CA ASN A 124 7.12 -21.43 -1.25
C ASN A 124 7.91 -21.23 0.04
N ARG A 125 8.86 -20.29 0.09
CA ARG A 125 9.83 -20.17 1.19
C ARG A 125 9.29 -19.38 2.37
N GLU A 126 8.48 -18.35 2.12
CA GLU A 126 7.79 -17.61 3.19
C GLU A 126 6.68 -18.43 3.84
N GLU A 127 5.88 -19.16 3.06
CA GLU A 127 4.90 -20.11 3.63
C GLU A 127 5.61 -21.24 4.40
N LEU A 128 6.74 -21.76 3.90
CA LEU A 128 7.53 -22.76 4.63
C LEU A 128 8.12 -22.22 5.93
N GLU A 129 8.66 -20.99 5.93
CA GLU A 129 9.32 -20.42 7.11
C GLU A 129 8.32 -20.09 8.23
N GLU A 130 7.12 -19.58 7.90
CA GLU A 130 6.03 -19.44 8.89
C GLU A 130 5.55 -20.81 9.40
N GLU A 131 5.42 -21.82 8.54
CA GLU A 131 5.00 -23.17 8.96
C GLU A 131 6.06 -23.89 9.82
N ILE A 132 7.35 -23.63 9.56
CA ILE A 132 8.47 -24.15 10.37
C ILE A 132 8.53 -23.45 11.73
N GLU A 133 8.39 -22.12 11.79
CA GLU A 133 8.39 -21.36 13.04
C GLU A 133 7.19 -21.76 13.94
N ASP A 134 6.01 -21.97 13.34
CA ASP A 134 4.82 -22.49 14.03
C ASP A 134 4.99 -23.94 14.53
N MET A 135 5.73 -24.78 13.81
CA MET A 135 6.06 -26.15 14.26
C MET A 135 7.05 -26.15 15.42
N GLU A 136 8.07 -25.29 15.37
CA GLU A 136 9.05 -25.15 16.45
C GLU A 136 8.38 -24.65 17.75
N GLU A 137 7.50 -23.64 17.66
CA GLU A 137 6.74 -23.16 18.84
C GLU A 137 5.77 -24.20 19.43
N ARG A 138 5.30 -25.16 18.63
CA ARG A 138 4.46 -26.29 19.10
C ARG A 138 5.28 -27.42 19.70
N MET A 139 6.53 -27.61 19.29
CA MET A 139 7.43 -28.61 19.85
C MET A 139 8.08 -28.17 21.17
N GLU A 140 8.21 -26.87 21.41
CA GLU A 140 8.72 -26.32 22.67
C GLU A 140 7.67 -26.19 23.80
N ARG A 141 6.41 -26.56 23.54
CA ARG A 141 5.31 -26.62 24.53
C ARG A 141 4.97 -28.05 24.95
#